data_AF-A0A1F7MK64-F1
#
_entry.id   AF-A0A1F7MK64-F1
#
_cell.length_a   1.000
_cell.length_b   1.000
_cell.length_c   1.000
_cell.angle_alpha   90.00
_cell.angle_beta   90.00
_cell.angle_gamma   90.00
#
_symmetry.space_group_name_H-M   'P 1'
#
loop_
_entity.id
_entity.type
_entity.pdbx_description
1 polymer ?
#
loop_
_entity_poly.entity_id
_entity_poly.type
_entity_poly.pdbx_seq_one_letter_code
_entity_poly.pdbx_strand_id
1 'polypeptide(L)'
;MFAADLLEHLTRDDGRAFLALSLARVNLGVLLVMPALDFEQGAVFGNAYEIHRSSWAPADFAPYPDADVLTWRRQLLVWLPSDGVRRVLPRPTLREALGLAARACLVRVLGGLRSEAWLDEHWRRRT
;
A
#
# COMPACT_ATOMS: atom_id res chain seq x y z
N MET A 1 0.05 -12.19 -5.39
CA MET A 1 -0.49 -12.03 -4.02
C MET A 1 -0.73 -10.55 -3.77
N PHE A 2 -1.78 -10.22 -3.03
CA PHE A 2 -2.03 -8.87 -2.52
C PHE A 2 -2.02 -8.93 -0.99
N ALA A 3 -1.24 -8.04 -0.36
CA ALA A 3 -1.21 -7.88 1.09
C ALA A 3 -1.22 -6.39 1.42
N ALA A 4 -2.35 -5.92 1.94
CA ALA A 4 -2.50 -4.55 2.43
C ALA A 4 -2.62 -4.59 3.95
N ASP A 5 -2.07 -3.57 4.61
CA ASP A 5 -2.11 -3.35 6.06
C ASP A 5 -1.76 -4.64 6.84
N LEU A 6 -0.56 -5.16 6.58
CA LEU A 6 -0.11 -6.47 7.09
C LEU A 6 1.35 -6.44 7.50
N LEU A 7 2.22 -5.89 6.66
CA LEU A 7 3.67 -6.01 6.86
C LEU A 7 4.14 -5.25 8.10
N GLU A 8 3.48 -4.13 8.40
CA GLU A 8 3.68 -3.31 9.59
C GLU A 8 3.24 -4.00 10.88
N HIS A 9 2.35 -5.01 10.80
CA HIS A 9 1.94 -5.82 11.94
C HIS A 9 2.89 -6.98 12.25
N LEU A 10 3.87 -7.24 11.38
CA LEU A 10 4.91 -8.22 11.58
C LEU A 10 6.15 -7.58 12.20
N THR A 11 6.94 -8.37 12.93
CA THR A 11 8.32 -7.97 13.23
C THR A 11 9.10 -7.86 11.92
N ARG A 12 10.24 -7.16 11.91
CA ARG A 12 11.05 -7.04 10.67
C ARG A 12 11.51 -8.39 10.14
N ASP A 13 11.86 -9.32 11.01
CA ASP A 13 12.32 -10.65 10.62
C ASP A 13 11.17 -11.51 10.09
N ASP A 14 10.00 -11.48 10.74
CA ASP A 14 8.80 -12.17 10.25
C ASP A 14 8.33 -11.58 8.91
N GLY A 15 8.41 -10.26 8.75
CA GLY A 15 8.09 -9.58 7.50
C GLY A 15 9.02 -10.02 6.36
N ARG A 16 10.33 -10.11 6.60
CA ARG A 16 11.29 -10.65 5.62
C ARG A 16 11.00 -12.11 5.28
N ALA A 17 10.71 -12.94 6.28
CA ALA A 17 10.35 -14.35 6.06
C ALA A 17 9.05 -14.47 5.23
N PHE A 18 8.04 -13.65 5.53
CA PHE A 18 6.81 -13.55 4.77
C PHE A 18 7.06 -13.20 3.30
N LEU A 19 7.89 -12.18 3.02
CA LEU A 19 8.21 -11.79 1.64
C LEU A 19 8.91 -12.92 0.88
N ALA A 20 9.90 -13.56 1.50
CA ALA A 20 10.62 -14.68 0.88
C ALA A 20 9.68 -15.86 0.58
N LEU A 21 8.85 -16.27 1.54
CA LEU A 21 7.89 -17.37 1.38
C LEU A 21 6.80 -17.05 0.35
N SER A 22 6.40 -15.78 0.26
CA SER A 22 5.40 -15.30 -0.70
C SER A 22 5.96 -15.33 -2.11
N LEU A 23 7.15 -14.75 -2.32
CA LEU A 23 7.83 -14.76 -3.63
C LEU A 23 8.10 -16.18 -4.15
N ALA A 24 8.43 -17.11 -3.26
CA ALA A 24 8.63 -18.52 -3.63
C ALA A 24 7.35 -19.26 -4.07
N ARG A 25 6.15 -18.71 -3.83
CA ARG A 25 4.86 -19.38 -4.08
C ARG A 25 4.00 -18.70 -5.14
N VAL A 26 4.29 -17.46 -5.48
CA VAL A 26 3.48 -16.67 -6.42
C VAL A 26 4.05 -16.76 -7.83
N ASN A 27 3.16 -16.83 -8.83
CA ASN A 27 3.54 -16.88 -10.24
C ASN A 27 3.74 -15.49 -10.89
N LEU A 28 3.28 -14.42 -10.24
CA LEU A 28 3.32 -13.06 -10.80
C LEU A 28 4.15 -12.10 -9.95
N GLY A 29 3.95 -12.15 -8.63
CA GLY A 29 4.56 -11.22 -7.69
C GLY A 29 3.68 -10.95 -6.49
N VAL A 30 4.14 -10.03 -5.65
CA VAL A 30 3.51 -9.57 -4.42
C VAL A 30 3.27 -8.07 -4.52
N LEU A 31 2.01 -7.66 -4.38
CA LEU A 31 1.63 -6.27 -4.22
C LEU A 31 1.40 -5.99 -2.73
N LEU A 32 2.17 -5.05 -2.19
CA LEU A 32 2.11 -4.61 -0.81
C LEU A 32 1.55 -3.18 -0.73
N VAL A 33 0.73 -2.93 0.28
CA VAL A 33 0.29 -1.58 0.66
C VAL A 33 0.41 -1.48 2.18
N MET A 34 1.11 -0.46 2.66
CA MET A 34 1.30 -0.24 4.10
C MET A 34 1.51 1.24 4.40
N PRO A 35 1.35 1.68 5.65
CA PRO A 35 1.74 3.02 6.07
C PRO A 35 3.18 3.39 5.67
N ALA A 36 3.35 4.58 5.07
CA ALA A 36 4.69 5.15 4.79
C ALA A 36 5.27 5.93 5.99
N LEU A 37 4.50 6.05 7.07
CA LEU A 37 4.85 6.80 8.27
C LEU A 37 4.57 5.90 9.46
N ASP A 38 5.46 5.97 10.45
CA ASP A 38 5.20 5.35 11.73
C ASP A 38 4.14 6.17 12.48
N PHE A 39 3.12 5.50 12.99
CA PHE A 39 2.13 6.09 13.87
C PHE A 39 1.55 5.04 14.80
N GLU A 40 1.24 5.46 16.02
CA GLU A 40 0.67 4.60 17.03
C GLU A 40 -0.80 4.32 16.70
N GLN A 41 -1.11 3.12 16.24
CA GLN A 41 -2.49 2.70 15.95
C GLN A 41 -3.14 1.95 17.13
N GLY A 42 -2.37 1.25 17.97
CA GLY A 42 -2.88 0.33 19.00
C GLY A 42 -3.81 0.95 20.06
N ALA A 43 -3.30 1.24 21.27
CA ALA A 43 -4.12 1.75 22.37
C ALA A 43 -4.79 3.11 22.05
N VAL A 44 -4.20 3.88 21.13
CA VAL A 44 -4.68 5.19 20.69
C VAL A 44 -6.03 5.12 19.98
N PHE A 45 -6.31 4.05 19.21
CA PHE A 45 -7.58 3.86 18.50
C PHE A 45 -8.45 2.73 19.08
N GLY A 46 -8.09 2.21 20.26
CA GLY A 46 -8.91 1.25 21.02
C GLY A 46 -8.86 -0.20 20.53
N ASN A 47 -7.93 -0.55 19.64
CA ASN A 47 -7.71 -1.93 19.21
C ASN A 47 -6.29 -2.41 19.58
N ALA A 48 -6.17 -3.09 20.72
CA ALA A 48 -4.91 -3.64 21.21
C ALA A 48 -4.29 -4.72 20.30
N TYR A 49 -5.05 -5.23 19.31
CA TYR A 49 -4.56 -6.19 18.33
C TYR A 49 -4.01 -5.52 17.06
N GLU A 50 -4.27 -4.24 16.82
CA GLU A 50 -3.74 -3.44 15.70
C GLU A 50 -2.43 -2.73 16.07
N ILE A 51 -1.49 -3.49 16.65
CA ILE A 51 -0.17 -2.94 16.97
C ILE A 51 0.71 -3.03 15.71
N HIS A 52 1.22 -1.90 15.26
CA HIS A 52 2.34 -1.86 14.33
C HIS A 52 3.60 -2.30 15.07
N ARG A 53 4.19 -3.40 14.63
CA ARG A 53 5.43 -4.00 15.18
C ARG A 53 6.66 -3.59 14.38
N SER A 54 6.47 -3.07 13.17
CA SER A 54 7.53 -2.51 12.35
C SER A 54 7.00 -1.40 11.45
N SER A 55 7.85 -0.45 11.12
CA SER A 55 7.61 0.55 10.06
C SER A 55 8.52 0.23 8.88
N TRP A 56 8.10 0.49 7.64
CA TRP A 56 8.87 0.18 6.42
C TRP A 56 9.05 1.43 5.56
N ALA A 57 10.23 1.54 4.95
CA ALA A 57 10.62 2.62 4.06
C ALA A 57 11.02 2.09 2.68
N PRO A 58 11.04 2.94 1.63
CA PRO A 58 11.45 2.50 0.30
C PRO A 58 12.81 1.79 0.25
N ALA A 59 13.77 2.23 1.08
CA ALA A 59 15.11 1.64 1.14
C ALA A 59 15.13 0.18 1.62
N ASP A 60 14.12 -0.25 2.38
CA ASP A 60 14.03 -1.63 2.87
C ASP A 60 13.81 -2.65 1.74
N PHE A 61 13.38 -2.17 0.57
CA PHE A 61 13.14 -2.99 -0.61
C PHE A 61 14.31 -2.99 -1.59
N ALA A 62 15.44 -2.35 -1.26
CA ALA A 62 16.66 -2.36 -2.07
C ALA A 62 17.20 -3.77 -2.42
N PRO A 63 17.05 -4.82 -1.58
CA PRO A 63 17.44 -6.19 -1.95
C PRO A 63 16.62 -6.80 -3.10
N TYR A 64 15.53 -6.17 -3.52
CA TYR A 64 14.66 -6.63 -4.60
C TYR A 64 14.86 -5.71 -5.84
N PRO A 65 15.80 -6.03 -6.74
CA PRO A 65 16.23 -5.10 -7.79
C PRO A 65 15.16 -4.77 -8.83
N ASP A 66 14.18 -5.65 -9.02
CA ASP A 66 13.04 -5.44 -9.93
C ASP A 66 11.78 -4.90 -9.20
N ALA A 67 11.92 -4.44 -7.94
CA ALA A 67 10.81 -3.87 -7.20
C ALA A 67 10.41 -2.48 -7.73
N ASP A 68 9.11 -2.27 -7.95
CA ASP A 68 8.54 -0.94 -8.14
C ASP A 68 8.03 -0.42 -6.79
N VAL A 69 8.57 0.71 -6.33
CA VAL A 69 8.24 1.30 -5.03
C VAL A 69 7.70 2.71 -5.24
N LEU A 70 6.50 2.98 -4.72
CA LEU A 70 5.84 4.28 -4.78
C LEU A 70 5.39 4.70 -3.39
N THR A 71 5.81 5.87 -2.95
CA THR A 71 5.17 6.56 -1.83
C THR A 71 4.09 7.49 -2.37
N TRP A 72 2.84 7.27 -1.99
CA TRP A 72 1.71 8.13 -2.35
C TRP A 72 0.96 8.57 -1.09
N ARG A 73 0.95 9.89 -0.85
CA ARG A 73 0.43 10.47 0.40
C ARG A 73 1.13 9.83 1.61
N ARG A 74 0.37 9.16 2.49
CA ARG A 74 0.88 8.48 3.70
C ARG A 74 0.99 6.96 3.51
N GLN A 75 0.97 6.49 2.27
CA GLN A 75 0.95 5.07 1.92
C GLN A 75 2.20 4.71 1.11
N LEU A 76 2.79 3.57 1.43
CA LEU A 76 3.87 2.94 0.70
C LEU A 76 3.29 1.77 -0.09
N LEU A 77 3.39 1.87 -1.41
CA LEU A 77 2.98 0.84 -2.35
C LEU A 77 4.23 0.18 -2.91
N VAL A 78 4.28 -1.15 -2.86
CA VAL A 78 5.43 -1.92 -3.34
C VAL A 78 4.94 -3.07 -4.21
N TRP A 79 5.47 -3.16 -5.42
CA TRP A 79 5.29 -4.32 -6.28
C TRP A 79 6.60 -5.09 -6.38
N LEU A 80 6.60 -6.34 -5.92
CA LEU A 80 7.72 -7.26 -6.01
C LEU A 80 7.39 -8.36 -7.05
N PRO A 81 7.94 -8.31 -8.28
CA PRO A 81 7.71 -9.37 -9.25
C PRO A 81 8.37 -10.69 -8.81
N SER A 82 7.79 -11.82 -9.19
CA SER A 82 8.43 -13.14 -9.00
C SER A 82 9.55 -13.36 -10.03
N ASP A 83 10.56 -14.15 -9.67
CA ASP A 83 11.69 -14.48 -10.54
C ASP A 83 11.23 -15.01 -11.92
N GLY A 84 11.88 -14.53 -12.97
CA GLY A 84 11.53 -14.87 -14.36
C GLY A 84 10.34 -14.10 -14.94
N VAL A 85 9.61 -13.33 -14.13
CA VAL A 85 8.55 -12.41 -14.59
C VAL A 85 9.08 -10.99 -14.57
N ARG A 86 9.92 -10.64 -15.55
CA ARG A 86 10.28 -9.24 -15.80
C ARG A 86 9.12 -8.53 -16.49
N ARG A 87 8.02 -8.31 -15.78
CA ARG A 87 6.93 -7.46 -16.27
C ARG A 87 7.11 -6.07 -15.68
N VAL A 88 7.67 -5.19 -16.51
CA VAL A 88 7.40 -3.75 -16.42
C VAL A 88 5.90 -3.63 -16.26
N LEU A 89 5.40 -3.08 -15.14
CA LEU A 89 3.99 -2.69 -15.03
C LEU A 89 3.61 -2.02 -16.35
N PRO A 90 2.53 -2.45 -17.03
CA PRO A 90 2.20 -1.90 -18.34
C PRO A 90 2.16 -0.38 -18.19
N ARG A 91 3.11 0.31 -18.83
CA ARG A 91 3.13 1.76 -18.79
C ARG A 91 1.84 2.18 -19.47
N PRO A 92 0.94 2.90 -18.78
CA PRO A 92 -0.29 3.32 -19.40
C PRO A 92 0.09 4.10 -20.66
N THR A 93 -0.58 3.80 -21.77
CA THR A 93 -0.49 4.63 -22.96
C THR A 93 -0.82 6.07 -22.58
N LEU A 94 -0.37 7.06 -23.34
CA LEU A 94 -0.70 8.47 -23.07
C LEU A 94 -2.21 8.67 -22.87
N ARG A 95 -3.04 7.93 -23.60
CA ARG A 95 -4.50 7.94 -23.48
C ARG A 95 -4.98 7.37 -22.14
N GLU A 96 -4.43 6.25 -21.68
CA GLU A 96 -4.77 5.66 -20.39
C GLU A 96 -4.27 6.52 -19.23
N ALA A 97 -3.07 7.10 -19.35
CA ALA A 97 -2.51 8.02 -18.37
C ALA A 97 -3.37 9.29 -18.26
N LEU A 98 -3.78 9.87 -19.40
CA LEU A 98 -4.72 10.99 -19.45
C LEU A 98 -6.10 10.60 -18.90
N GLY A 99 -6.59 9.39 -19.18
CA GLY A 99 -7.84 8.88 -18.65
C GLY A 99 -7.81 8.69 -17.12
N LEU A 100 -6.71 8.15 -16.58
CA LEU A 100 -6.47 8.03 -15.15
C LEU A 100 -6.30 9.40 -14.50
N ALA A 101 -5.55 10.31 -15.11
CA ALA A 101 -5.39 11.68 -14.62
C ALA A 101 -6.72 12.46 -14.68
N ALA A 102 -7.51 12.32 -15.74
CA ALA A 102 -8.83 12.92 -15.87
C ALA A 102 -9.80 12.34 -14.85
N ARG A 103 -9.83 11.01 -14.62
CA ARG A 103 -10.64 10.39 -13.56
C ARG A 103 -10.18 10.81 -12.17
N ALA A 104 -8.87 10.87 -11.91
CA ALA A 104 -8.33 11.34 -10.65
C ALA A 104 -8.66 12.82 -10.41
N CYS A 105 -8.56 13.66 -11.43
CA CYS A 105 -8.95 15.07 -11.40
C CYS A 105 -10.46 15.22 -11.21
N LEU A 106 -11.27 14.43 -11.92
CA LEU A 106 -12.72 14.40 -11.78
C LEU A 106 -13.13 13.90 -10.39
N VAL A 107 -12.45 12.92 -9.80
CA VAL A 107 -12.62 12.50 -8.41
C VAL A 107 -12.14 13.58 -7.44
N ARG A 108 -11.14 14.39 -7.79
CA ARG A 108 -10.70 15.52 -6.95
C ARG A 108 -11.66 16.71 -7.01
N VAL A 109 -12.25 16.96 -8.17
CA VAL A 109 -13.17 18.06 -8.48
C VAL A 109 -14.62 17.71 -8.08
N LEU A 110 -15.06 16.47 -8.31
CA LEU A 110 -16.41 15.99 -7.97
C LEU A 110 -16.45 15.15 -6.68
N GLY A 111 -15.37 14.43 -6.37
CA GLY A 111 -15.29 13.46 -5.26
C GLY A 111 -14.71 14.02 -3.96
N GLY A 112 -14.32 15.30 -3.93
CA GLY A 112 -14.25 16.07 -2.67
C GLY A 112 -15.61 16.15 -1.94
N LEU A 113 -16.71 15.71 -2.58
CA LEU A 113 -18.05 15.71 -2.01
C LEU A 113 -18.57 14.32 -1.58
N ARG A 114 -17.85 13.21 -1.76
CA ARG A 114 -18.41 11.87 -1.45
C ARG A 114 -17.59 10.95 -0.55
N SER A 115 -16.26 10.88 -0.67
CA SER A 115 -15.48 9.99 0.20
C SER A 115 -15.12 10.63 1.55
N GLU A 116 -14.77 11.92 1.54
CA GLU A 116 -14.52 12.66 2.79
C GLU A 116 -15.84 13.02 3.48
N ALA A 117 -16.87 13.43 2.73
CA ALA A 117 -18.20 13.75 3.28
C ALA A 117 -18.90 12.54 3.92
N TRP A 118 -18.79 11.33 3.34
CA TRP A 118 -19.41 10.13 3.93
C TRP A 118 -18.71 9.68 5.21
N LEU A 119 -17.36 9.78 5.26
CA LEU A 119 -16.60 9.48 6.47
C LEU A 119 -16.83 10.54 7.56
N ASP A 120 -16.90 11.83 7.21
CA ASP A 120 -17.17 12.92 8.16
C ASP A 120 -18.61 12.90 8.70
N GLU A 121 -19.60 12.61 7.85
CA GLU A 121 -21.01 12.63 8.22
C GLU A 121 -21.41 11.41 9.07
N HIS A 122 -20.77 10.25 8.88
CA HIS A 122 -21.00 9.08 9.73
C HIS A 122 -20.19 9.09 11.03
N TRP A 123 -19.01 9.72 11.07
CA TRP A 123 -18.22 9.81 12.31
C TRP A 123 -18.75 10.86 13.30
N ARG A 124 -19.23 12.03 12.84
CA ARG A 124 -19.79 13.06 13.74
C ARG A 124 -21.10 12.69 14.41
N ARG A 125 -21.80 11.63 13.95
CA ARG A 125 -23.05 11.15 14.55
C ARG A 125 -22.85 10.09 15.63
N ARG A 126 -21.59 9.69 15.92
CA ARG A 126 -21.26 8.66 16.93
C ARG A 126 -20.35 9.16 18.06
N THR A 127 -20.17 10.47 18.19
CA THR A 127 -19.59 11.17 19.35
C THR A 127 -20.61 12.17 19.86
#